data_AF-A0A8S3JUD7-F1
#
_entry.id   AF-A0A8S3JUD7-F1
#
_cell.length_a   1.000
_cell.length_b   1.000
_cell.length_c   1.000
_cell.angle_alpha   90.00
_cell.angle_beta   90.00
_cell.angle_gamma   90.00
#
_symmetry.space_group_name_H-M   'P 1'
#
loop_
_entity.id
_entity.type
_entity.pdbx_description
1 polymer ?
#
loop_
_entity_poly.entity_id
_entity_poly.type
_entity_poly.pdbx_seq_one_letter_code
_entity_poly.pdbx_strand_id
1 'polypeptide(L)' 'MANYQLYRNTTLGATLQETLEEMISQGALTDHAAGKVLSEFDRSINLALDKRINKKVQFT' A
#
# COMPACT_ATOMS: atom_id res chain seq x y z
N MET A 1 -16.42 1.06 2.11
CA MET A 1 -15.27 0.41 2.79
C MET A 1 -14.27 1.49 3.15
N ALA A 2 -13.83 1.56 4.40
CA ALA A 2 -12.78 2.48 4.80
C ALA A 2 -11.48 2.10 4.07
N ASN A 3 -10.83 3.08 3.45
CA ASN A 3 -9.58 2.86 2.75
C ASN A 3 -8.43 3.21 3.70
N TYR A 4 -8.05 2.28 4.57
CA TYR A 4 -7.03 2.54 5.58
C TYR A 4 -5.66 2.70 4.91
N GLN A 5 -5.04 3.86 5.11
CA GLN A 5 -3.66 4.14 4.68
C GLN A 5 -2.62 3.57 5.66
N LEU A 6 -3.06 3.04 6.82
CA LEU A 6 -2.18 2.46 7.84
C LEU A 6 -1.21 1.41 7.27
N TYR A 7 -1.68 0.63 6.28
CA TYR A 7 -0.89 -0.43 5.66
C TYR A 7 0.29 0.07 4.83
N ARG A 8 0.38 1.37 4.54
CA ARG A 8 1.56 1.98 3.91
C ARG A 8 2.80 1.90 4.80
N ASN A 9 2.64 1.84 6.12
CA ASN A 9 3.75 1.72 7.07
C ASN A 9 4.18 0.26 7.33
N THR A 10 3.64 -0.70 6.57
CA THR A 10 4.14 -2.08 6.57
C THR A 10 5.33 -2.23 5.64
N THR A 11 6.08 -3.32 5.74
CA THR A 11 7.19 -3.60 4.81
C THR A 11 6.77 -3.47 3.34
N LEU A 12 5.63 -4.05 2.97
CA LEU A 12 5.14 -3.99 1.59
C LEU A 12 4.79 -2.55 1.15
N GLY A 13 4.13 -1.80 2.03
CA GLY A 13 3.76 -0.41 1.77
C GLY A 13 4.96 0.53 1.71
N ALA A 14 5.97 0.32 2.55
CA ALA A 14 7.20 1.10 2.59
C ALA A 14 8.02 0.88 1.31
N THR A 15 8.25 -0.37 0.93
CA THR A 15 8.99 -0.70 -0.30
C THR A 15 8.29 -0.15 -1.54
N LEU A 16 6.95 -0.15 -1.59
CA LEU A 16 6.21 0.48 -2.68
C LEU A 16 6.45 2.00 -2.73
N GLN A 17 6.42 2.67 -1.58
CA GLN A 17 6.66 4.12 -1.52
C GLN A 17 8.08 4.48 -1.95
N GLU A 18 9.10 3.77 -1.46
CA GLU A 18 10.50 3.94 -1.86
C GLU A 18 10.66 3.76 -3.38
N THR A 19 10.04 2.72 -3.95
CA THR A 19 10.08 2.48 -5.41
C THR A 19 9.41 3.62 -6.19
N LEU A 20 8.27 4.13 -5.72
CA LEU A 20 7.58 5.24 -6.37
C LEU A 20 8.39 6.55 -6.30
N GLU A 21 9.06 6.81 -5.18
CA GLU A 21 9.96 7.95 -5.01
C GLU A 21 11.15 7.87 -5.96
N GLU A 22 11.77 6.69 -6.10
CA GLU A 22 12.83 6.46 -7.08
C GLU A 22 12.35 6.74 -8.51
N MET A 23 11.17 6.22 -8.89
CA MET A 23 10.59 6.46 -10.22
C MET A 23 10.28 7.95 -10.47
N ILE A 24 9.84 8.68 -9.45
CA ILE A 24 9.63 10.12 -9.54
C ILE A 24 10.96 10.84 -9.75
N SER A 25 11.99 10.48 -8.97
CA SER A 25 13.32 11.09 -9.06
C SER A 25 13.98 10.89 -10.44
N GLN A 26 13.69 9.77 -11.10
CA GLN A 26 14.17 9.45 -12.44
C GLN A 26 13.33 10.11 -13.55
N GLY A 27 12.25 10.81 -13.21
CA GLY A 27 11.31 11.40 -14.16
C GLY A 27 10.43 10.38 -14.89
N ALA A 28 10.42 9.12 -14.44
CA ALA A 28 9.60 8.06 -15.02
C ALA A 28 8.13 8.13 -14.56
N LEU A 29 7.87 8.80 -13.43
CA LEU A 29 6.53 8.95 -12.86
C LEU A 29 6.32 10.36 -12.32
N THR A 30 5.07 10.82 -12.32
CA THR A 30 4.68 12.09 -11.67
C THR A 30 4.14 11.83 -10.26
N ASP A 31 4.24 12.81 -9.36
CA ASP A 31 3.68 12.71 -8.00
C ASP A 31 2.19 12.35 -8.01
N HIS A 32 1.44 12.93 -8.95
CA HIS A 32 0.02 12.64 -9.10
C HIS A 32 -0.25 11.18 -9.52
N ALA A 33 0.58 10.62 -10.40
CA ALA A 33 0.46 9.22 -10.79
C ALA A 33 0.83 8.28 -9.63
N ALA A 34 1.90 8.58 -8.88
CA ALA A 34 2.27 7.84 -7.67
C ALA A 34 1.16 7.86 -6.61
N GLY A 35 0.52 9.02 -6.41
CA GLY A 35 -0.63 9.15 -5.51
C GLY A 35 -1.81 8.25 -5.88
N LYS A 36 -2.06 8.05 -7.18
CA LYS A 36 -3.08 7.10 -7.67
C LYS A 36 -2.68 5.66 -7.38
N VAL A 37 -1.42 5.29 -7.59
CA VAL A 37 -0.93 3.94 -7.27
C VAL A 37 -1.10 3.65 -5.78
N LEU A 38 -0.75 4.61 -4.91
CA LEU A 38 -0.94 4.46 -3.47
C LEU A 38 -2.42 4.35 -3.08
N SER A 39 -3.32 5.07 -3.75
CA SER A 39 -4.77 4.95 -3.51
C SER A 39 -5.32 3.56 -3.89
N GLU A 40 -4.84 2.99 -5.00
CA GLU A 40 -5.19 1.62 -5.41
C GLU A 40 -4.55 0.56 -4.51
N PHE A 41 -3.33 0.80 -4.03
CA PHE A 41 -2.70 -0.03 -3.02
C PHE A 41 -3.56 -0.09 -1.75
N ASP A 42 -3.96 1.06 -1.21
CA ASP A 42 -4.82 1.11 -0.02
C ASP A 42 -6.09 0.26 -0.26
N ARG A 43 -6.75 0.43 -1.42
CA ARG A 43 -7.99 -0.31 -1.71
C ARG A 43 -7.74 -1.81 -1.77
N SER A 44 -6.70 -2.22 -2.49
CA SER A 44 -6.41 -3.63 -2.75
C SER A 44 -5.99 -4.38 -1.48
N ILE A 45 -5.16 -3.78 -0.62
CA ILE A 45 -4.69 -4.43 0.60
C ILE A 45 -5.80 -4.56 1.65
N ASN A 46 -6.65 -3.53 1.80
CA ASN A 46 -7.83 -3.59 2.67
C ASN A 46 -8.76 -4.73 2.26
N LEU A 47 -9.05 -4.86 0.96
CA LEU A 47 -9.88 -5.94 0.43
C LEU A 47 -9.22 -7.32 0.56
N ALA A 48 -7.90 -7.40 0.36
CA ALA A 48 -7.18 -8.67 0.44
C ALA A 48 -7.15 -9.21 1.88
N LEU A 49 -6.92 -8.36 2.87
CA LEU A 49 -6.90 -8.75 4.27
C LEU A 49 -8.29 -9.20 4.75
N ASP A 50 -9.34 -8.46 4.40
CA ASP A 50 -10.73 -8.80 4.75
C ASP A 50 -11.19 -10.12 4.11
N LYS A 51 -10.92 -10.29 2.81
CA LYS A 51 -11.48 -11.42 2.04
C LYS A 51 -10.64 -12.70 2.07
N ARG A 52 -9.31 -12.60 2.26
CA ARG A 52 -8.40 -13.74 2.08
C ARG A 52 -7.80 -14.26 3.38
N ILE A 53 -7.82 -13.48 4.47
CA ILE A 53 -7.21 -13.89 5.74
C ILE A 53 -8.30 -14.29 6.74
N ASN A 54 -8.26 -15.55 7.15
CA ASN A 54 -9.17 -16.12 8.16
C ASN A 54 -8.42 -16.73 9.37
N LYS A 55 -7.09 -16.58 9.41
CA LYS A 55 -6.24 -17.13 10.47
C LYS A 55 -6.27 -16.21 11.68
N LYS A 56 -6.67 -16.77 12.83
CA LYS A 56 -6.60 -16.08 14.12
C LYS A 56 -5.23 -16.30 14.75
N VAL A 57 -4.65 -15.24 15.30
CA VAL A 57 -3.39 -15.28 16.05
C VAL A 57 -3.72 -14.92 17.50
N GLN A 58 -3.18 -15.69 18.46
CA GLN A 58 -3.27 -15.41 19.88
C GLN A 58 -1.87 -15.08 20.40
N PHE A 59 -1.75 -13.95 21.08
CA PHE A 59 -0.52 -13.51 21.73
C PHE A 59 -0.64 -13.85 23.22
N THR A 60 0.43 -14.39 23.81
CA THR A 60 0.51 -14.80 25.23
C THR A 60 1.64 -14.06 25.91
#